data_AF-A0A7L0RDG6-F1
#
_entry.id   AF-A0A7L0RDG6-F1
#
_cell.length_a   1.000
_cell.length_b   1.000
_cell.length_c   1.000
_cell.angle_alpha   90.00
_cell.angle_beta   90.00
_cell.angle_gamma   90.00
#
_symmetry.space_group_name_H-M   'P 1'
#
loop_
_entity.id
_entity.type
_entity.pdbx_description
1 polymer ?
#
loop_
_entity_poly.entity_id
_entity_poly.type
_entity_poly.pdbx_seq_one_letter_code
_entity_poly.pdbx_strand_id
1 'polypeptide(L)'
;MSRVPTPPPPGEMSSGPVAESWCYTQVKVVKFSYMWTINNFSFCREEMGEVLKSSTFSSGPNDKMKWCLRVNPKGLDDESKDYLSLYLLLVSCPKSEVRAKFKFSLLNAKREETKAMESQRAYRFVQGKDWGFKKFIRRDFLLDEANGLLPDDKLTLFCEVSVVQDSVNISGQSNTNTLKVPECRLAEDLGNLWETTRFTDCSFYVGGQEFKAHKSVLAARSPVFNAMFEHEMEESKKNRVEINDVDPEVFKEMMRFIYTGKAPNLEKMADNLLAAADKYALERLKVMCEEALCSNLSVENVADILILADLHSAEQLKAQAIDFINVLRQLGCKDGKNWNSNQATDIMETAGWKSMIHSHPHLVAEAFRALASAQCPQFGIPRKRLKQS
;
A
#
# COMPACT_ATOMS: atom_id res chain seq x y z
N MET A 1 -25.00 0.04 13.05
CA MET A 1 -25.62 1.38 12.90
C MET A 1 -24.61 2.27 12.21
N SER A 2 -24.95 2.73 11.00
CA SER A 2 -24.10 3.63 10.20
C SER A 2 -23.89 4.93 10.97
N ARG A 3 -22.63 5.26 11.29
CA ARG A 3 -22.26 6.60 11.75
C ARG A 3 -22.80 7.59 10.73
N VAL A 4 -23.71 8.47 11.16
CA VAL A 4 -24.01 9.68 10.40
C VAL A 4 -22.69 10.44 10.30
N PRO A 5 -22.23 10.83 9.10
CA PRO A 5 -21.01 11.60 8.99
C PRO A 5 -21.13 12.88 9.82
N THR A 6 -20.13 13.18 10.63
CA THR A 6 -20.00 14.48 11.32
C THR A 6 -19.06 15.38 10.53
N PRO A 7 -19.30 16.69 10.50
CA PRO A 7 -18.39 17.61 9.81
C PRO A 7 -17.00 17.56 10.47
N PRO A 8 -15.90 17.72 9.70
CA PRO A 8 -14.57 17.82 10.28
C PRO A 8 -14.52 19.02 11.25
N PRO A 9 -13.77 18.90 12.37
CA PRO A 9 -13.69 19.97 13.35
C PRO A 9 -13.15 21.24 12.68
N PRO A 10 -13.81 22.40 12.84
CA PRO A 10 -13.24 23.66 12.38
C PRO A 10 -11.94 23.90 13.17
N GLY A 11 -10.85 24.10 12.44
CA GLY A 11 -9.63 24.66 13.02
C GLY A 11 -9.97 25.97 13.73
N GLU A 12 -9.38 26.15 14.92
CA GLU A 12 -9.54 27.24 15.88
C GLU A 12 -10.45 28.41 15.45
N MET A 13 -11.62 28.49 16.11
CA MET A 13 -12.51 29.65 16.28
C MET A 13 -12.92 30.43 15.01
N SER A 14 -14.19 30.27 14.60
CA SER A 14 -14.96 31.35 13.98
C SER A 14 -16.46 31.05 14.01
N SER A 15 -17.24 32.01 14.52
CA SER A 15 -18.69 32.11 14.43
C SER A 15 -19.12 32.36 12.97
N GLY A 16 -19.01 31.31 12.14
CA GLY A 16 -19.43 31.33 10.74
C GLY A 16 -20.90 30.91 10.55
N PRO A 17 -21.48 31.19 9.37
CA PRO A 17 -22.83 30.71 9.03
C PRO A 17 -22.89 29.18 9.07
N VAL A 18 -23.88 28.64 9.79
CA VAL A 18 -24.13 27.19 9.87
C VAL A 18 -25.06 26.81 8.71
N ALA A 19 -24.55 26.04 7.74
CA ALA A 19 -25.35 25.52 6.64
C ALA A 19 -26.11 24.24 7.07
N GLU A 20 -27.40 24.14 6.68
CA GLU A 20 -28.25 22.96 6.95
C GLU A 20 -27.74 21.69 6.25
N SER A 21 -27.11 21.87 5.10
CA SER A 21 -26.44 20.82 4.33
C SER A 21 -24.97 21.16 4.20
N TRP A 22 -24.11 20.18 4.45
CA TRP A 22 -22.68 20.32 4.23
C TRP A 22 -22.14 19.15 3.42
N CYS A 23 -21.11 19.42 2.63
CA CYS A 23 -20.40 18.43 1.86
C CYS A 23 -18.90 18.65 2.05
N TYR A 24 -18.23 17.65 2.60
CA TYR A 24 -16.78 17.60 2.67
C TYR A 24 -16.29 16.74 1.51
N THR A 25 -15.51 17.33 0.61
CA THR A 25 -14.86 16.58 -0.48
C THR A 25 -13.43 16.28 -0.08
N GLN A 26 -13.09 15.00 0.07
CA GLN A 26 -11.70 14.58 0.21
C GLN A 26 -11.16 14.15 -1.15
N VAL A 27 -10.17 14.90 -1.65
CA VAL A 27 -9.44 14.53 -2.87
C VAL A 27 -8.23 13.69 -2.47
N LYS A 28 -8.24 12.40 -2.82
CA LYS A 28 -7.11 11.52 -2.56
C LYS A 28 -5.96 11.86 -3.51
N VAL A 29 -4.75 11.99 -2.97
CA VAL A 29 -3.53 12.28 -3.74
C VAL A 29 -2.49 11.22 -3.42
N VAL A 30 -1.93 10.59 -4.45
CA VAL A 30 -0.80 9.66 -4.32
C VAL A 30 0.47 10.37 -4.74
N LYS A 31 1.46 10.38 -3.85
CA LYS A 31 2.77 11.01 -4.07
C LYS A 31 3.85 9.96 -4.20
N PHE A 32 4.74 10.14 -5.14
CA PHE A 32 5.93 9.31 -5.33
C PHE A 32 7.01 10.12 -6.03
N SER A 33 8.25 9.66 -5.94
CA SER A 33 9.40 10.32 -6.56
C SER A 33 10.25 9.34 -7.35
N TYR A 34 11.05 9.88 -8.26
CA TYR A 34 11.96 9.13 -9.11
C TYR A 34 13.25 9.90 -9.29
N MET A 35 14.37 9.20 -9.14
CA MET A 35 15.70 9.74 -9.36
C MET A 35 16.31 9.12 -10.60
N TRP A 36 16.86 9.95 -11.48
CA TRP A 36 17.53 9.51 -12.69
C TRP A 36 18.90 10.17 -12.80
N THR A 37 19.95 9.34 -12.77
CA THR A 37 21.33 9.79 -12.98
C THR A 37 21.78 9.45 -14.40
N ILE A 38 22.25 10.46 -15.13
CA ILE A 38 22.88 10.33 -16.45
C ILE A 38 24.38 10.51 -16.22
N ASN A 39 25.14 9.43 -16.41
CA ASN A 39 26.59 9.45 -16.27
C ASN A 39 27.25 10.00 -17.54
N ASN A 40 28.40 10.65 -17.37
CA ASN A 40 29.18 11.26 -18.45
C ASN A 40 28.32 12.24 -19.27
N PHE A 41 27.57 13.11 -18.58
CA PHE A 41 26.55 13.96 -19.20
C PHE A 41 27.13 14.92 -20.24
N SER A 42 28.33 15.44 -20.01
CA SER A 42 29.04 16.28 -20.97
C SER A 42 29.34 15.57 -22.31
N PHE A 43 29.38 14.24 -22.32
CA PHE A 43 29.60 13.39 -23.49
C PHE A 43 28.31 12.94 -24.20
N CYS A 44 27.14 13.41 -23.77
CA CYS A 44 25.87 13.12 -24.45
C CYS A 44 25.95 13.52 -25.94
N ARG A 45 25.72 12.54 -26.83
CA ARG A 45 25.84 12.72 -28.28
C ARG A 45 24.56 13.28 -28.91
N GLU A 46 23.48 13.34 -28.14
CA GLU A 46 22.17 13.78 -28.61
C GLU A 46 22.26 15.18 -29.22
N GLU A 47 21.75 15.31 -30.45
CA GLU A 47 21.61 16.60 -31.10
C GLU A 47 20.33 17.33 -30.65
N MET A 48 20.18 18.60 -31.05
CA MET A 48 18.99 19.37 -30.74
C MET A 48 17.73 18.64 -31.20
N GLY A 49 16.72 18.54 -30.32
CA GLY A 49 15.49 17.79 -30.57
C GLY A 49 15.57 16.30 -30.26
N GLU A 50 16.77 15.70 -30.18
CA GLU A 50 16.94 14.31 -29.77
C GLU A 50 16.73 14.15 -28.26
N VAL A 51 16.21 12.98 -27.86
CA VAL A 51 15.66 12.76 -26.53
C VAL A 51 16.21 11.52 -25.86
N LEU A 52 16.67 11.69 -24.62
CA LEU A 52 16.94 10.61 -23.68
C LEU A 52 15.67 10.27 -22.90
N LYS A 53 15.41 8.98 -22.71
CA LYS A 53 14.31 8.49 -21.87
C LYS A 53 14.85 7.71 -20.70
N SER A 54 14.31 7.95 -19.51
CA SER A 54 14.60 7.12 -18.35
C SER A 54 13.90 5.76 -18.46
N SER A 55 14.28 4.84 -17.57
CA SER A 55 13.45 3.68 -17.26
C SER A 55 12.08 4.11 -16.77
N THR A 56 11.09 3.21 -16.92
CA THR A 56 9.74 3.48 -16.42
C THR A 56 9.65 3.33 -14.91
N PHE A 57 8.87 4.19 -14.25
CA PHE A 57 8.58 4.15 -12.83
C PHE A 57 7.08 4.33 -12.55
N SER A 58 6.64 4.01 -11.33
CA SER A 58 5.24 4.05 -10.90
C SER A 58 5.12 4.35 -9.41
N SER A 59 3.91 4.63 -8.90
CA SER A 59 3.74 4.98 -7.48
C SER A 59 4.01 3.82 -6.52
N GLY A 60 3.90 2.61 -7.05
CA GLY A 60 4.21 1.37 -6.37
C GLY A 60 4.48 0.27 -7.38
N PRO A 61 4.97 -0.89 -6.91
CA PRO A 61 5.37 -1.98 -7.79
C PRO A 61 4.22 -2.53 -8.66
N ASN A 62 3.02 -2.65 -8.10
CA ASN A 62 1.83 -3.19 -8.77
C ASN A 62 1.00 -2.14 -9.51
N ASP A 63 1.46 -0.88 -9.56
CA ASP A 63 0.73 0.16 -10.27
C ASP A 63 0.89 0.00 -11.79
N LYS A 64 -0.25 -0.08 -12.48
CA LYS A 64 -0.35 -0.22 -13.94
C LYS A 64 -0.08 1.10 -14.66
N MET A 65 -0.07 2.23 -13.95
CA MET A 65 0.33 3.53 -14.48
C MET A 65 1.85 3.64 -14.52
N LYS A 66 2.43 3.64 -15.72
CA LYS A 66 3.88 3.72 -15.93
C LYS A 66 4.26 5.09 -16.48
N TRP A 67 5.22 5.71 -15.85
CA TRP A 67 5.75 7.04 -16.17
C TRP A 67 7.22 6.93 -16.58
N CYS A 68 7.74 7.87 -17.36
CA CYS A 68 9.19 8.03 -17.54
C CYS A 68 9.55 9.50 -17.69
N LEU A 69 10.82 9.83 -17.49
CA LEU A 69 11.36 11.15 -17.77
C LEU A 69 11.85 11.21 -19.22
N ARG A 70 11.72 12.38 -19.83
CA ARG A 70 12.28 12.72 -21.14
C ARG A 70 13.18 13.94 -20.98
N VAL A 71 14.41 13.83 -21.45
CA VAL A 71 15.40 14.92 -21.43
C VAL A 71 15.86 15.19 -22.84
N ASN A 72 15.86 16.46 -23.25
CA ASN A 72 16.56 16.93 -24.44
C ASN A 72 17.80 17.72 -23.99
N PRO A 73 19.00 17.11 -23.98
CA PRO A 73 20.21 17.75 -23.44
C PRO A 73 20.56 19.07 -24.13
N LYS A 74 20.27 19.18 -25.43
CA LYS A 74 20.55 20.34 -26.28
C LYS A 74 19.29 21.13 -26.68
N GLY A 75 18.23 21.05 -25.88
CA GLY A 75 16.95 21.69 -26.16
C GLY A 75 16.07 20.91 -27.13
N LEU A 76 14.78 21.25 -27.16
CA LEU A 76 13.78 20.60 -28.01
C LEU A 76 13.76 21.21 -29.43
N ASP A 77 14.03 22.51 -29.54
CA ASP A 77 13.97 23.31 -30.76
C ASP A 77 14.81 24.60 -30.59
N ASP A 78 14.83 25.45 -31.63
CA ASP A 78 15.64 26.67 -31.67
C ASP A 78 15.39 27.63 -30.50
N GLU A 79 14.15 27.70 -30.00
CA GLU A 79 13.81 28.59 -28.87
C GLU A 79 14.46 28.11 -27.55
N SER A 80 14.81 26.83 -27.48
CA SER A 80 15.29 26.14 -26.28
C SER A 80 16.70 25.56 -26.43
N LYS A 81 17.40 25.82 -27.53
CA LYS A 81 18.74 25.31 -27.85
C LYS A 81 19.80 25.49 -26.76
N ASP A 82 19.70 26.59 -26.00
CA ASP A 82 20.64 26.94 -24.91
C ASP A 82 20.20 26.36 -23.55
N TYR A 83 19.13 25.56 -23.53
CA TYR A 83 18.55 24.98 -22.35
C TYR A 83 18.50 23.46 -22.45
N LEU A 84 18.50 22.81 -21.29
CA LEU A 84 18.03 21.44 -21.15
C LEU A 84 16.50 21.48 -21.02
N SER A 85 15.79 20.66 -21.79
CA SER A 85 14.34 20.49 -21.65
C SER A 85 14.04 19.19 -20.89
N LEU A 86 13.06 19.23 -19.98
CA LEU A 86 12.72 18.10 -19.13
C LEU A 86 11.20 17.91 -19.02
N TYR A 87 10.74 16.69 -19.27
CA TYR A 87 9.32 16.34 -19.27
C TYR A 87 9.04 15.03 -18.53
N LEU A 88 7.84 14.96 -17.95
CA LEU A 88 7.24 13.75 -17.42
C LEU A 88 6.31 13.19 -18.50
N LEU A 89 6.49 11.94 -18.89
CA LEU A 89 5.68 11.24 -19.87
C LEU A 89 4.86 10.15 -19.18
N LEU A 90 3.55 10.08 -19.47
CA LEU A 90 2.71 8.94 -19.12
C LEU A 90 2.81 7.88 -20.22
N VAL A 91 3.51 6.78 -19.95
CA VAL A 91 3.80 5.70 -20.91
C VAL A 91 2.64 4.72 -21.04
N SER A 92 2.04 4.33 -19.91
CA SER A 92 0.93 3.38 -19.85
C SER A 92 -0.07 3.84 -18.79
N CYS A 93 -1.36 3.75 -19.09
CA CYS A 93 -2.41 4.04 -18.14
C CYS A 93 -3.65 3.17 -18.40
N PRO A 94 -4.18 2.46 -17.40
CA PRO A 94 -5.43 1.71 -17.56
C PRO A 94 -6.67 2.63 -17.56
N LYS A 95 -6.54 3.86 -17.05
CA LYS A 95 -7.61 4.86 -17.05
C LYS A 95 -7.59 5.64 -18.37
N SER A 96 -8.73 6.22 -18.74
CA SER A 96 -8.85 7.08 -19.92
C SER A 96 -8.00 8.35 -19.80
N GLU A 97 -7.87 8.89 -18.59
CA GLU A 97 -7.04 10.05 -18.26
C GLU A 97 -6.61 10.03 -16.79
N VAL A 98 -5.56 10.80 -16.49
CA VAL A 98 -5.07 11.04 -15.13
C VAL A 98 -4.70 12.51 -14.97
N ARG A 99 -4.92 13.08 -13.78
CA ARG A 99 -4.41 14.42 -13.46
C ARG A 99 -3.24 14.31 -12.49
N ALA A 100 -2.13 14.98 -12.79
CA ALA A 100 -0.97 14.96 -11.93
C ALA A 100 -0.28 16.32 -11.86
N LYS A 101 0.18 16.69 -10.66
CA LYS A 101 1.23 17.70 -10.47
C LYS A 101 2.59 17.02 -10.50
N PHE A 102 3.60 17.75 -10.91
CA PHE A 102 4.99 17.28 -10.88
C PHE A 102 5.94 18.41 -10.51
N LYS A 103 7.05 18.05 -9.88
CA LYS A 103 8.18 18.93 -9.59
C LYS A 103 9.45 18.25 -10.08
N PHE A 104 10.35 19.02 -10.66
CA PHE A 104 11.68 18.58 -11.05
C PHE A 104 12.72 19.40 -10.31
N SER A 105 13.80 18.75 -9.89
CA SER A 105 14.97 19.38 -9.28
C SER A 105 16.24 18.65 -9.69
N LEU A 106 17.38 19.29 -9.46
CA LEU A 106 18.70 18.69 -9.59
C LEU A 106 19.23 18.34 -8.20
N LEU A 107 20.00 17.27 -8.08
CA LEU A 107 20.73 16.96 -6.85
C LEU A 107 22.19 17.42 -6.98
N ASN A 108 22.65 18.22 -6.02
CA ASN A 108 24.06 18.64 -5.94
C ASN A 108 24.95 17.50 -5.36
N ALA A 109 26.25 17.76 -5.23
CA ALA A 109 27.20 16.80 -4.64
C ALA A 109 26.86 16.35 -3.21
N LYS A 110 26.10 17.16 -2.45
CA LYS A 110 25.61 16.84 -1.09
C LYS A 110 24.27 16.09 -1.09
N ARG A 111 23.73 15.76 -2.27
CA ARG A 111 22.39 15.19 -2.49
C ARG A 111 21.24 16.10 -2.03
N GLU A 112 21.45 17.42 -2.03
CA GLU A 112 20.40 18.40 -1.75
C GLU A 112 19.71 18.81 -3.05
N GLU A 113 18.40 19.02 -2.99
CA GLU A 113 17.63 19.53 -4.13
C GLU A 113 17.96 20.99 -4.42
N THR A 114 18.19 21.30 -5.69
CA THR A 114 18.41 22.66 -6.19
C THR A 114 17.75 22.85 -7.55
N LYS A 115 17.61 24.11 -7.99
CA LYS A 115 17.01 24.50 -9.28
C LYS A 115 15.64 23.85 -9.53
N ALA A 116 14.81 23.83 -8.50
CA ALA A 116 13.49 23.22 -8.58
C ALA A 116 12.54 24.02 -9.47
N MET A 117 11.74 23.32 -10.27
CA MET A 117 10.57 23.86 -10.96
C MET A 117 9.39 22.93 -10.82
N GLU A 118 8.22 23.51 -10.54
CA GLU A 118 6.99 22.76 -10.30
C GLU A 118 5.84 23.19 -11.21
N SER A 119 4.98 22.23 -11.52
CA SER A 119 3.77 22.47 -12.27
C SER A 119 2.79 23.33 -11.45
N GLN A 120 2.33 24.44 -12.01
CA GLN A 120 1.38 25.35 -11.37
C GLN A 120 0.05 24.67 -10.97
N ARG A 121 -0.36 23.66 -11.75
CA ARG A 121 -1.61 22.91 -11.55
C ARG A 121 -1.43 21.44 -11.92
N ALA A 122 -2.40 20.62 -11.55
CA ALA A 122 -2.46 19.25 -12.03
C ALA A 122 -2.80 19.24 -13.53
N TYR A 123 -1.90 18.75 -14.36
CA TYR A 123 -2.10 18.63 -15.81
C TYR A 123 -2.80 17.31 -16.14
N ARG A 124 -3.59 17.33 -17.21
CA ARG A 124 -4.25 16.13 -17.75
C ARG A 124 -3.27 15.34 -18.61
N PHE A 125 -3.02 14.10 -18.22
CA PHE A 125 -2.24 13.12 -18.94
C PHE A 125 -3.17 12.06 -19.55
N VAL A 126 -2.83 11.66 -20.77
CA VAL A 126 -3.35 10.47 -21.44
C VAL A 126 -2.15 9.63 -21.86
N GLN A 127 -2.35 8.37 -22.22
CA GLN A 127 -1.24 7.51 -22.66
C GLN A 127 -0.48 8.16 -23.83
N GLY A 128 0.85 8.26 -23.69
CA GLY A 128 1.74 8.91 -24.66
C GLY A 128 1.86 10.42 -24.52
N LYS A 129 1.12 11.06 -23.59
CA LYS A 129 1.19 12.51 -23.36
C LYS A 129 2.24 12.87 -22.32
N ASP A 130 2.97 13.95 -22.57
CA ASP A 130 3.91 14.54 -21.63
C ASP A 130 3.58 15.99 -21.26
N TRP A 131 4.15 16.40 -20.12
CA TRP A 131 4.14 17.77 -19.62
C TRP A 131 5.48 18.04 -18.91
N GLY A 132 5.97 19.27 -19.01
CA GLY A 132 7.30 19.61 -18.51
C GLY A 132 7.71 21.03 -18.81
N PHE A 133 9.01 21.29 -18.73
CA PHE A 133 9.60 22.59 -18.96
C PHE A 133 10.55 22.52 -20.15
N LYS A 134 10.17 23.27 -21.20
CA LYS A 134 10.99 23.46 -22.40
C LYS A 134 12.33 24.12 -22.08
N LYS A 135 12.36 25.02 -21.11
CA LYS A 135 13.54 25.74 -20.61
C LYS A 135 13.78 25.40 -19.14
N PHE A 136 14.19 24.16 -18.84
CA PHE A 136 14.37 23.70 -17.46
C PHE A 136 15.62 24.34 -16.80
N ILE A 137 16.78 24.24 -17.45
CA ILE A 137 17.99 24.90 -16.95
C ILE A 137 18.86 25.33 -18.12
N ARG A 138 19.51 26.49 -18.00
CA ARG A 138 20.48 26.94 -19.02
C ARG A 138 21.69 26.01 -19.00
N ARG A 139 22.17 25.66 -20.19
CA ARG A 139 23.26 24.68 -20.35
C ARG A 139 24.61 25.22 -19.88
N ASP A 140 24.90 26.50 -20.13
CA ASP A 140 26.11 27.15 -19.62
C ASP A 140 26.19 27.09 -18.10
N PHE A 141 25.08 27.40 -17.41
CA PHE A 141 24.98 27.30 -15.96
C PHE A 141 25.11 25.85 -15.47
N LEU A 142 24.52 24.88 -16.18
CA LEU A 142 24.59 23.47 -15.81
C LEU A 142 26.00 22.88 -15.94
N LEU A 143 26.72 23.26 -17.00
CA LEU A 143 28.04 22.74 -17.35
C LEU A 143 29.19 23.45 -16.61
N ASP A 144 28.92 24.61 -16.02
CA ASP A 144 29.91 25.33 -15.20
C ASP A 144 30.15 24.60 -13.87
N GLU A 145 31.37 24.06 -13.72
CA GLU A 145 31.82 23.29 -12.56
C GLU A 145 31.67 24.06 -11.24
N ALA A 146 31.76 25.40 -11.28
CA ALA A 146 31.58 26.24 -10.08
C ALA A 146 30.19 26.10 -9.45
N ASN A 147 29.18 25.68 -10.23
CA ASN A 147 27.82 25.47 -9.76
C ASN A 147 27.58 24.09 -9.11
N GLY A 148 28.52 23.15 -9.26
CA GLY A 148 28.49 21.85 -8.57
C GLY A 148 27.27 20.97 -8.89
N LEU A 149 26.70 21.11 -10.10
CA LEU A 149 25.50 20.39 -10.56
C LEU A 149 25.80 19.08 -11.31
N LEU A 150 27.07 18.85 -11.67
CA LEU A 150 27.55 17.66 -12.38
C LEU A 150 28.74 17.02 -11.65
N PRO A 151 28.58 16.56 -10.38
CA PRO A 151 29.65 15.87 -9.68
C PRO A 151 30.05 14.60 -10.45
N ASP A 152 31.34 14.43 -10.73
CA ASP A 152 31.88 13.36 -11.57
C ASP A 152 31.24 13.27 -12.98
N ASP A 153 30.84 14.42 -13.56
CA ASP A 153 30.10 14.50 -14.82
C ASP A 153 28.77 13.71 -14.80
N LYS A 154 28.11 13.67 -13.65
CA LYS A 154 26.82 12.99 -13.46
C LYS A 154 25.69 13.98 -13.26
N LEU A 155 24.76 14.02 -14.19
CA LEU A 155 23.51 14.76 -14.03
C LEU A 155 22.51 13.91 -13.25
N THR A 156 22.16 14.33 -12.03
CA THR A 156 21.13 13.65 -11.24
C THR A 156 19.85 14.48 -11.18
N LEU A 157 18.82 13.99 -11.86
CA LEU A 157 17.47 14.55 -11.89
C LEU A 157 16.63 13.91 -10.79
N PHE A 158 15.89 14.72 -10.05
CA PHE A 158 14.89 14.26 -9.10
C PHE A 158 13.51 14.76 -9.53
N CYS A 159 12.56 13.84 -9.63
CA CYS A 159 11.19 14.11 -10.02
C CYS A 159 10.26 13.70 -8.89
N GLU A 160 9.37 14.60 -8.49
CA GLU A 160 8.25 14.29 -7.61
C GLU A 160 6.96 14.36 -8.41
N VAL A 161 6.08 13.37 -8.24
CA VAL A 161 4.79 13.29 -8.92
C VAL A 161 3.69 13.16 -7.88
N SER A 162 2.64 13.98 -8.02
CA SER A 162 1.44 13.96 -7.19
C SER A 162 0.23 13.69 -8.07
N VAL A 163 -0.22 12.44 -8.11
CA VAL A 163 -1.35 11.98 -8.91
C VAL A 163 -2.65 12.18 -8.12
N VAL A 164 -3.59 12.89 -8.73
CA VAL A 164 -4.94 13.07 -8.19
C VAL A 164 -5.76 11.82 -8.50
N GLN A 165 -6.31 11.20 -7.45
CA GLN A 165 -7.19 10.04 -7.53
C GLN A 165 -8.66 10.47 -7.37
N ASP A 166 -9.53 9.47 -7.20
CA ASP A 166 -10.96 9.67 -7.05
C ASP A 166 -11.26 10.50 -5.78
N SER A 167 -12.23 11.39 -5.89
CA SER A 167 -12.71 12.21 -4.78
C SER A 167 -13.89 11.55 -4.11
N VAL A 168 -13.90 11.52 -2.78
CA VAL A 168 -15.05 11.06 -2.01
C VAL A 168 -15.76 12.27 -1.43
N ASN A 169 -17.05 12.39 -1.74
CA ASN A 169 -17.93 13.36 -1.11
C ASN A 169 -18.55 12.72 0.11
N ILE A 170 -18.33 13.33 1.27
CA ILE A 170 -19.02 13.02 2.51
C ILE A 170 -20.01 14.14 2.74
N SER A 171 -21.28 13.87 2.45
CA SER A 171 -22.38 14.80 2.71
C SER A 171 -23.08 14.43 4.01
N GLY A 172 -23.42 15.44 4.80
CA GLY A 172 -24.27 15.30 5.97
C GLY A 172 -25.35 16.37 5.97
N GLN A 173 -26.49 16.03 6.55
CA GLN A 173 -27.47 17.02 6.99
C GLN A 173 -27.23 17.25 8.46
N SER A 174 -27.02 18.51 8.84
CA SER A 174 -27.04 18.88 10.25
C SER A 174 -28.50 18.92 10.65
N ASN A 175 -29.01 17.83 11.24
CA ASN A 175 -30.30 17.86 11.91
C ASN A 175 -30.27 19.03 12.91
N THR A 176 -31.12 20.03 12.71
CA THR A 176 -31.28 21.21 13.58
C THR A 176 -31.91 20.86 14.93
N ASN A 177 -31.67 19.66 15.45
CA ASN A 177 -32.07 19.30 16.79
C ASN A 177 -31.07 19.95 17.77
N THR A 178 -31.58 20.85 18.61
CA THR A 178 -30.89 21.43 19.76
C THR A 178 -30.40 20.40 20.78
N LEU A 179 -30.84 19.15 20.63
CA LEU A 179 -30.47 18.00 21.45
C LEU A 179 -29.16 17.38 20.96
N LYS A 180 -28.11 17.48 21.77
CA LYS A 180 -26.85 16.77 21.54
C LYS A 180 -27.04 15.29 21.91
N VAL A 181 -27.13 14.42 20.91
CA VAL A 181 -27.13 12.97 21.13
C VAL A 181 -25.71 12.55 21.49
N PRO A 182 -25.46 11.95 22.67
CA PRO A 182 -24.14 11.42 23.03
C PRO A 182 -23.70 10.31 22.07
N GLU A 183 -22.39 10.10 21.96
CA GLU A 183 -21.85 8.98 21.18
C GLU A 183 -22.35 7.63 21.71
N CYS A 184 -22.55 6.67 20.81
CA CYS A 184 -22.90 5.31 21.21
C CYS A 184 -21.74 4.67 21.96
N ARG A 185 -22.00 4.25 23.21
CA ARG A 185 -20.99 3.65 24.11
C ARG A 185 -21.07 2.12 24.20
N LEU A 186 -21.81 1.47 23.31
CA LEU A 186 -22.07 0.03 23.38
C LEU A 186 -20.77 -0.80 23.46
N ALA A 187 -19.76 -0.46 22.66
CA ALA A 187 -18.49 -1.17 22.65
C ALA A 187 -17.73 -0.96 23.97
N GLU A 188 -17.75 0.24 24.53
CA GLU A 188 -17.14 0.56 25.82
C GLU A 188 -17.88 -0.15 26.97
N ASP A 189 -19.21 -0.16 26.94
CA ASP A 189 -20.05 -0.78 27.96
C ASP A 189 -19.89 -2.32 27.98
N LEU A 190 -19.86 -2.96 26.81
CA LEU A 190 -19.54 -4.38 26.68
C LEU A 190 -18.08 -4.67 27.07
N GLY A 191 -17.13 -3.82 26.67
CA GLY A 191 -15.74 -3.92 27.09
C GLY A 191 -15.59 -3.88 28.61
N ASN A 192 -16.38 -3.04 29.30
CA ASN A 192 -16.40 -2.99 30.76
C ASN A 192 -16.90 -4.29 31.39
N LEU A 193 -17.83 -5.03 30.77
CA LEU A 193 -18.25 -6.34 31.27
C LEU A 193 -17.10 -7.34 31.29
N TRP A 194 -16.25 -7.31 30.25
CA TRP A 194 -15.04 -8.13 30.19
C TRP A 194 -14.02 -7.70 31.26
N GLU A 195 -13.66 -6.41 31.32
CA GLU A 195 -12.63 -5.91 32.24
C GLU A 195 -13.02 -6.04 33.72
N THR A 196 -14.31 -5.90 34.04
CA THR A 196 -14.80 -5.99 35.43
C THR A 196 -15.30 -7.37 35.83
N THR A 197 -15.39 -8.33 34.89
CA THR A 197 -15.80 -9.73 35.11
C THR A 197 -17.18 -9.90 35.77
N ARG A 198 -18.10 -8.94 35.58
CA ARG A 198 -19.43 -8.93 36.21
C ARG A 198 -20.43 -9.79 35.45
N PHE A 199 -21.24 -10.58 36.17
CA PHE A 199 -22.32 -11.43 35.61
C PHE A 199 -21.85 -12.52 34.65
N THR A 200 -20.62 -13.00 34.85
CA THR A 200 -20.01 -14.05 34.04
C THR A 200 -20.64 -15.43 34.33
N ASP A 201 -20.71 -16.27 33.30
CA ASP A 201 -21.37 -17.58 33.31
C ASP A 201 -20.49 -18.71 32.73
N CYS A 202 -19.24 -18.39 32.38
CA CYS A 202 -18.21 -19.35 31.98
C CYS A 202 -16.79 -18.85 32.33
N SER A 203 -15.84 -19.77 32.39
CA SER A 203 -14.42 -19.48 32.56
C SER A 203 -13.53 -20.24 31.57
N PHE A 204 -12.43 -19.60 31.20
CA PHE A 204 -11.38 -20.11 30.32
C PHE A 204 -10.08 -20.22 31.10
N TYR A 205 -9.38 -21.35 30.96
CA TYR A 205 -8.06 -21.54 31.53
C TYR A 205 -7.04 -21.55 30.40
N VAL A 206 -6.18 -20.54 30.36
CA VAL A 206 -5.21 -20.30 29.28
C VAL A 206 -3.85 -20.08 29.91
N GLY A 207 -2.88 -20.97 29.64
CA GLY A 207 -1.53 -20.84 30.20
C GLY A 207 -1.48 -20.75 31.73
N GLY A 208 -2.39 -21.43 32.43
CA GLY A 208 -2.52 -21.39 33.89
C GLY A 208 -3.26 -20.17 34.45
N GLN A 209 -3.74 -19.26 33.61
CA GLN A 209 -4.54 -18.08 34.00
C GLN A 209 -6.03 -18.34 33.76
N GLU A 210 -6.88 -17.94 34.70
CA GLU A 210 -8.33 -18.01 34.57
C GLU A 210 -8.92 -16.70 34.05
N PHE A 211 -9.76 -16.79 33.02
CA PHE A 211 -10.48 -15.67 32.43
C PHE A 211 -11.98 -15.93 32.48
N LYS A 212 -12.74 -15.02 33.09
CA LYS A 212 -14.21 -15.14 33.18
C LYS A 212 -14.90 -14.41 32.03
N ALA A 213 -15.97 -14.99 31.48
CA ALA A 213 -16.64 -14.46 30.30
C ALA A 213 -18.16 -14.73 30.29
N HIS A 214 -18.80 -14.34 29.19
CA HIS A 214 -20.24 -14.45 28.96
C HIS A 214 -20.51 -15.30 27.73
N LYS A 215 -21.17 -16.44 27.90
CA LYS A 215 -21.49 -17.38 26.81
C LYS A 215 -22.28 -16.68 25.71
N SER A 216 -23.26 -15.86 26.06
CA SER A 216 -24.12 -15.14 25.10
C SER A 216 -23.34 -14.20 24.19
N VAL A 217 -22.40 -13.44 24.74
CA VAL A 217 -21.54 -12.53 23.95
C VAL A 217 -20.62 -13.34 23.05
N LEU A 218 -19.98 -14.39 23.58
CA LEU A 218 -19.06 -15.22 22.80
C LEU A 218 -19.77 -15.96 21.66
N ALA A 219 -20.91 -16.60 21.93
CA ALA A 219 -21.72 -17.31 20.96
C ALA A 219 -22.22 -16.38 19.84
N ALA A 220 -22.66 -15.16 20.19
CA ALA A 220 -23.11 -14.19 19.19
C ALA A 220 -21.99 -13.65 18.28
N ARG A 221 -20.72 -13.79 18.70
CA ARG A 221 -19.56 -13.16 18.03
C ARG A 221 -18.62 -14.16 17.37
N SER A 222 -18.70 -15.44 17.74
CA SER A 222 -17.89 -16.53 17.19
C SER A 222 -18.77 -17.76 16.96
N PRO A 223 -18.88 -18.24 15.71
CA PRO A 223 -19.55 -19.50 15.40
C PRO A 223 -18.97 -20.70 16.16
N VAL A 224 -17.66 -20.68 16.45
CA VAL A 224 -16.97 -21.74 17.18
C VAL A 224 -17.41 -21.75 18.65
N PHE A 225 -17.46 -20.59 19.31
CA PHE A 225 -18.02 -20.52 20.66
C PHE A 225 -19.52 -20.84 20.69
N ASN A 226 -20.27 -20.45 19.66
CA ASN A 226 -21.69 -20.81 19.56
C ASN A 226 -21.86 -22.33 19.57
N ALA A 227 -21.17 -23.04 18.66
CA ALA A 227 -21.22 -24.50 18.60
C ALA A 227 -20.71 -25.17 19.89
N MET A 228 -19.65 -24.62 20.50
CA MET A 228 -19.11 -25.10 21.78
C MET A 228 -20.13 -25.05 22.92
N PHE A 229 -20.97 -24.00 22.97
CA PHE A 229 -21.95 -23.82 24.05
C PHE A 229 -23.34 -24.38 23.74
N GLU A 230 -23.69 -24.55 22.47
CA GLU A 230 -24.99 -25.06 22.04
C GLU A 230 -25.10 -26.59 22.18
N HIS A 231 -23.99 -27.31 22.06
CA HIS A 231 -23.96 -28.76 22.25
C HIS A 231 -23.59 -29.15 23.69
N GLU A 232 -24.20 -30.22 24.22
CA GLU A 232 -23.96 -30.76 25.57
C GLU A 232 -22.59 -31.45 25.74
N MET A 233 -21.51 -30.81 25.30
CA MET A 233 -20.13 -31.24 25.55
C MET A 233 -19.73 -31.04 27.03
N GLU A 234 -18.61 -31.60 27.48
CA GLU A 234 -18.20 -31.47 28.89
C GLU A 234 -18.00 -29.99 29.31
N GLU A 235 -17.56 -29.16 28.37
CA GLU A 235 -17.34 -27.73 28.53
C GLU A 235 -18.62 -26.98 28.85
N SER A 236 -19.74 -27.33 28.19
CA SER A 236 -21.03 -26.69 28.45
C SER A 236 -21.64 -27.13 29.79
N LYS A 237 -21.31 -28.34 30.27
CA LYS A 237 -21.74 -28.86 31.58
C LYS A 237 -20.92 -28.30 32.74
N LYS A 238 -19.62 -28.08 32.54
CA LYS A 238 -18.69 -27.59 33.59
C LYS A 238 -18.54 -26.06 33.60
N ASN A 239 -19.08 -25.36 32.59
CA ASN A 239 -18.89 -23.91 32.37
C ASN A 239 -17.41 -23.50 32.37
N ARG A 240 -16.53 -24.44 32.02
CA ARG A 240 -15.07 -24.32 32.10
C ARG A 240 -14.47 -24.87 30.82
N VAL A 241 -13.67 -24.06 30.15
CA VAL A 241 -12.99 -24.41 28.89
C VAL A 241 -11.48 -24.29 29.10
N GLU A 242 -10.73 -25.32 28.71
CA GLU A 242 -9.26 -25.29 28.72
C GLU A 242 -8.74 -24.95 27.33
N ILE A 243 -7.85 -23.97 27.24
CA ILE A 243 -7.22 -23.52 25.99
C ILE A 243 -5.71 -23.62 26.18
N ASN A 244 -5.11 -24.56 25.47
CA ASN A 244 -3.69 -24.91 25.65
C ASN A 244 -2.79 -24.38 24.52
N ASP A 245 -3.38 -23.88 23.43
CA ASP A 245 -2.69 -23.55 22.18
C ASP A 245 -2.74 -22.05 21.83
N VAL A 246 -3.13 -21.20 22.79
CA VAL A 246 -3.13 -19.75 22.65
C VAL A 246 -2.40 -19.13 23.82
N ASP A 247 -1.48 -18.21 23.53
CA ASP A 247 -0.81 -17.43 24.58
C ASP A 247 -1.81 -16.56 25.35
N PRO A 248 -1.70 -16.41 26.69
CA PRO A 248 -2.62 -15.60 27.47
C PRO A 248 -2.80 -14.15 27.00
N GLU A 249 -1.74 -13.50 26.50
CA GLU A 249 -1.83 -12.13 25.98
C GLU A 249 -2.62 -12.07 24.67
N VAL A 250 -2.39 -13.04 23.77
CA VAL A 250 -3.12 -13.18 22.51
C VAL A 250 -4.59 -13.48 22.79
N PHE A 251 -4.88 -14.37 23.73
CA PHE A 251 -6.24 -14.67 24.16
C PHE A 251 -6.95 -13.42 24.71
N LYS A 252 -6.27 -12.63 25.55
CA LYS A 252 -6.82 -11.39 26.10
C LYS A 252 -7.15 -10.38 25.00
N GLU A 253 -6.30 -10.24 24.00
CA GLU A 253 -6.53 -9.33 22.86
C GLU A 253 -7.69 -9.81 21.98
N MET A 254 -7.77 -11.12 21.71
CA MET A 254 -8.90 -11.75 21.01
C MET A 254 -10.22 -11.51 21.77
N MET A 255 -10.22 -11.70 23.10
CA MET A 255 -11.40 -11.44 23.93
C MET A 255 -11.79 -9.96 23.90
N ARG A 256 -10.82 -9.04 24.00
CA ARG A 256 -11.10 -7.59 23.84
C ARG A 256 -11.77 -7.30 22.49
N PHE A 257 -11.34 -7.95 21.40
CA PHE A 257 -11.99 -7.82 20.10
C PHE A 257 -13.43 -8.35 20.12
N ILE A 258 -13.68 -9.51 20.73
CA ILE A 258 -15.03 -10.09 20.80
C ILE A 258 -16.02 -9.12 21.44
N TYR A 259 -15.64 -8.47 22.55
CA TYR A 259 -16.52 -7.54 23.29
C TYR A 259 -16.63 -6.15 22.65
N THR A 260 -15.56 -5.65 22.02
CA THR A 260 -15.48 -4.23 21.62
C THR A 260 -15.35 -3.99 20.12
N GLY A 261 -15.01 -5.02 19.34
CA GLY A 261 -14.64 -4.93 17.93
C GLY A 261 -13.29 -4.25 17.66
N LYS A 262 -12.49 -4.00 18.71
CA LYS A 262 -11.19 -3.33 18.65
C LYS A 262 -10.07 -4.24 19.18
N ALA A 263 -8.89 -4.16 18.58
CA ALA A 263 -7.68 -4.86 18.98
C ALA A 263 -6.48 -3.86 19.01
N PRO A 264 -6.35 -3.03 20.06
CA PRO A 264 -5.32 -1.99 20.14
C PRO A 264 -3.87 -2.49 20.12
N ASN A 265 -3.60 -3.75 20.47
CA ASN A 265 -2.23 -4.31 20.48
C ASN A 265 -1.95 -5.23 19.29
N LEU A 266 -2.84 -5.29 18.30
CA LEU A 266 -2.76 -6.19 17.15
C LEU A 266 -1.40 -6.17 16.46
N GLU A 267 -0.82 -4.98 16.24
CA GLU A 267 0.47 -4.80 15.55
C GLU A 267 1.64 -5.56 16.20
N LYS A 268 1.55 -5.86 17.51
CA LYS A 268 2.62 -6.54 18.25
C LYS A 268 2.56 -8.06 18.16
N MET A 269 1.42 -8.61 17.74
CA MET A 269 1.09 -10.04 17.83
C MET A 269 0.26 -10.52 16.65
N ALA A 270 0.38 -9.85 15.49
CA ALA A 270 -0.52 -10.05 14.37
C ALA A 270 -0.51 -11.49 13.83
N ASP A 271 0.64 -12.17 13.91
CA ASP A 271 0.84 -13.57 13.54
C ASP A 271 0.04 -14.54 14.42
N ASN A 272 0.22 -14.44 15.74
CA ASN A 272 -0.45 -15.30 16.71
C ASN A 272 -1.94 -14.97 16.81
N LEU A 273 -2.29 -13.68 16.66
CA LEU A 273 -3.67 -13.24 16.66
C LEU A 273 -4.41 -13.64 15.37
N LEU A 274 -3.72 -13.74 14.23
CA LEU A 274 -4.27 -14.33 13.00
C LEU A 274 -4.66 -15.80 13.23
N ALA A 275 -3.76 -16.59 13.83
CA ALA A 275 -4.01 -17.99 14.15
C ALA A 275 -5.22 -18.15 15.08
N ALA A 276 -5.30 -17.33 16.13
CA ALA A 276 -6.44 -17.32 17.04
C ALA A 276 -7.74 -16.89 16.33
N ALA A 277 -7.70 -15.84 15.50
CA ALA A 277 -8.86 -15.35 14.78
C ALA A 277 -9.42 -16.39 13.81
N ASP A 278 -8.55 -17.10 13.08
CA ASP A 278 -8.93 -18.20 12.20
C ASP A 278 -9.56 -19.36 12.98
N LYS A 279 -8.89 -19.81 14.06
CA LYS A 279 -9.39 -20.89 14.93
C LYS A 279 -10.79 -20.62 15.50
N TYR A 280 -11.08 -19.39 15.90
CA TYR A 280 -12.36 -19.00 16.48
C TYR A 280 -13.32 -18.35 15.47
N ALA A 281 -13.04 -18.45 14.17
CA ALA A 281 -13.86 -17.92 13.08
C ALA A 281 -14.24 -16.43 13.25
N LEU A 282 -13.28 -15.61 13.66
CA LEU A 282 -13.40 -14.17 13.84
C LEU A 282 -12.95 -13.42 12.58
N GLU A 283 -13.73 -13.54 11.49
CA GLU A 283 -13.34 -13.11 10.14
C GLU A 283 -12.82 -11.67 10.06
N ARG A 284 -13.48 -10.71 10.72
CA ARG A 284 -13.04 -9.32 10.71
C ARG A 284 -11.70 -9.12 11.45
N LEU A 285 -11.45 -9.87 12.52
CA LEU A 285 -10.16 -9.81 13.21
C LEU A 285 -9.05 -10.42 12.36
N LYS A 286 -9.36 -11.55 11.69
CA LYS A 286 -8.47 -12.22 10.74
C LYS A 286 -8.00 -11.25 9.66
N VAL A 287 -8.92 -10.56 8.99
CA VAL A 287 -8.57 -9.56 7.95
C VAL A 287 -7.80 -8.35 8.51
N MET A 288 -8.09 -7.91 9.75
CA MET A 288 -7.27 -6.87 10.40
C MET A 288 -5.83 -7.32 10.64
N CYS A 289 -5.62 -8.59 11.00
CA CYS A 289 -4.28 -9.18 11.11
C CYS A 289 -3.60 -9.29 9.74
N GLU A 290 -4.35 -9.67 8.68
CA GLU A 290 -3.84 -9.69 7.30
C GLU A 290 -3.34 -8.32 6.85
N GLU A 291 -4.07 -7.25 7.15
CA GLU A 291 -3.68 -5.86 6.81
C GLU A 291 -2.37 -5.45 7.49
N ALA A 292 -2.21 -5.76 8.78
CA ALA A 292 -1.00 -5.46 9.54
C ALA A 292 0.22 -6.26 9.05
N LEU A 293 0.04 -7.57 8.80
CA LEU A 293 1.11 -8.41 8.26
C LEU A 293 1.50 -8.00 6.83
N CYS A 294 0.52 -7.65 6.00
CA CYS A 294 0.76 -7.15 4.65
C CYS A 294 1.56 -5.84 4.65
N SER A 295 1.27 -4.94 5.58
CA SER A 295 1.97 -3.65 5.71
C SER A 295 3.44 -3.80 6.13
N ASN A 296 3.80 -4.94 6.72
CA ASN A 296 5.15 -5.27 7.18
C ASN A 296 5.87 -6.31 6.29
N LEU A 297 5.36 -6.57 5.07
CA LEU A 297 6.03 -7.45 4.11
C LEU A 297 7.41 -6.92 3.72
N SER A 298 8.39 -7.82 3.70
CA SER A 298 9.78 -7.55 3.35
C SER A 298 10.41 -8.76 2.66
N VAL A 299 11.59 -8.57 2.07
CA VAL A 299 12.35 -9.67 1.44
C VAL A 299 12.61 -10.81 2.43
N GLU A 300 12.94 -10.47 3.68
CA GLU A 300 13.37 -11.45 4.69
C GLU A 300 12.20 -12.29 5.25
N ASN A 301 10.99 -11.72 5.35
CA ASN A 301 9.86 -12.39 6.01
C ASN A 301 8.76 -12.88 5.06
N VAL A 302 8.78 -12.54 3.77
CA VAL A 302 7.68 -12.86 2.85
C VAL A 302 7.42 -14.37 2.72
N ALA A 303 8.46 -15.20 2.79
CA ALA A 303 8.30 -16.65 2.74
C ALA A 303 7.56 -17.18 3.97
N ASP A 304 7.94 -16.72 5.17
CA ASP A 304 7.31 -17.12 6.42
C ASP A 304 5.87 -16.61 6.50
N ILE A 305 5.62 -15.38 6.03
CA ILE A 305 4.27 -14.80 5.95
C ILE A 305 3.40 -15.56 4.94
N LEU A 306 3.96 -16.01 3.82
CA LEU A 306 3.21 -16.80 2.84
C LEU A 306 2.80 -18.16 3.40
N ILE A 307 3.70 -18.83 4.15
CA ILE A 307 3.38 -20.07 4.86
C ILE A 307 2.29 -19.83 5.89
N LEU A 308 2.43 -18.77 6.70
CA LEU A 308 1.44 -18.40 7.72
C LEU A 308 0.06 -18.11 7.10
N ALA A 309 0.04 -17.41 5.97
CA ALA A 309 -1.19 -17.08 5.27
C ALA A 309 -1.89 -18.33 4.71
N ASP A 310 -1.14 -19.29 4.16
CA ASP A 310 -1.68 -20.57 3.70
C ASP A 310 -2.22 -21.40 4.88
N LEU A 311 -1.45 -21.49 5.97
CA LEU A 311 -1.80 -22.25 7.17
C LEU A 311 -3.14 -21.80 7.78
N HIS A 312 -3.39 -20.50 7.77
CA HIS A 312 -4.59 -19.90 8.35
C HIS A 312 -5.62 -19.46 7.31
N SER A 313 -5.55 -19.98 6.07
CA SER A 313 -6.50 -19.67 4.98
C SER A 313 -6.75 -18.15 4.83
N ALA A 314 -5.69 -17.35 4.92
CA ALA A 314 -5.69 -15.90 4.86
C ALA A 314 -5.46 -15.45 3.40
N GLU A 315 -6.53 -15.54 2.61
CA GLU A 315 -6.47 -15.42 1.14
C GLU A 315 -5.97 -14.05 0.67
N GLN A 316 -6.32 -12.95 1.35
CA GLN A 316 -5.88 -11.62 0.93
C GLN A 316 -4.38 -11.45 1.19
N LEU A 317 -3.90 -11.85 2.37
CA LEU A 317 -2.48 -11.82 2.70
C LEU A 317 -1.66 -12.73 1.79
N LYS A 318 -2.15 -13.95 1.51
CA LYS A 318 -1.51 -14.90 0.59
C LYS A 318 -1.33 -14.31 -0.81
N ALA A 319 -2.38 -13.69 -1.35
CA ALA A 319 -2.31 -13.02 -2.65
C ALA A 319 -1.31 -11.86 -2.66
N GLN A 320 -1.30 -11.01 -1.62
CA GLN A 320 -0.35 -9.90 -1.52
C GLN A 320 1.11 -10.38 -1.38
N ALA A 321 1.36 -11.45 -0.63
CA ALA A 321 2.69 -12.04 -0.49
C ALA A 321 3.20 -12.61 -1.82
N ILE A 322 2.35 -13.33 -2.57
CA ILE A 322 2.69 -13.84 -3.91
C ILE A 322 2.99 -12.69 -4.89
N ASP A 323 2.18 -11.64 -4.87
CA ASP A 323 2.42 -10.45 -5.69
C ASP A 323 3.75 -9.77 -5.35
N PHE A 324 4.07 -9.64 -4.06
CA PHE A 324 5.33 -9.10 -3.59
C PHE A 324 6.54 -9.90 -4.11
N ILE A 325 6.47 -11.24 -4.04
CA ILE A 325 7.51 -12.14 -4.58
C ILE A 325 7.72 -11.91 -6.08
N ASN A 326 6.61 -11.83 -6.84
CA ASN A 326 6.65 -11.72 -8.29
C ASN A 326 7.19 -10.37 -8.79
N VAL A 327 6.88 -9.29 -8.08
CA VAL A 327 7.39 -7.94 -8.36
C VAL A 327 8.92 -7.90 -8.28
N LEU A 328 9.48 -8.39 -7.19
CA LEU A 328 10.92 -8.31 -6.95
C LEU A 328 11.70 -9.09 -8.00
N ARG A 329 11.16 -10.23 -8.44
CA ARG A 329 11.75 -11.00 -9.55
C ARG A 329 11.73 -10.22 -10.87
N GLN A 330 10.63 -9.52 -11.18
CA GLN A 330 10.55 -8.73 -12.42
C GLN A 330 11.51 -7.53 -12.44
N LEU A 331 11.85 -6.97 -11.28
CA LEU A 331 12.86 -5.92 -11.16
C LEU A 331 14.27 -6.49 -11.41
N GLY A 332 14.57 -7.69 -10.90
CA GLY A 332 15.86 -8.36 -11.13
C GLY A 332 16.11 -8.81 -12.58
N CYS A 333 15.07 -9.13 -13.36
CA CYS A 333 15.23 -9.61 -14.73
C CYS A 333 15.40 -8.52 -15.81
N LYS A 334 15.23 -7.23 -15.49
CA LYS A 334 15.26 -6.16 -16.50
C LYS A 334 16.67 -5.68 -16.86
N ASP A 335 17.64 -5.89 -15.98
CA ASP A 335 19.04 -5.52 -16.22
C ASP A 335 19.89 -6.77 -16.41
N GLY A 336 19.82 -7.37 -17.62
CA GLY A 336 20.68 -8.50 -18.01
C GLY A 336 22.19 -8.19 -18.05
N LYS A 337 22.65 -7.10 -17.43
CA LYS A 337 24.03 -6.62 -17.39
C LYS A 337 24.37 -5.81 -16.12
N ASN A 338 24.05 -6.28 -14.91
CA ASN A 338 24.87 -6.00 -13.71
C ASN A 338 24.36 -6.80 -12.50
N TRP A 339 25.12 -7.80 -12.07
CA TRP A 339 24.78 -8.64 -10.91
C TRP A 339 25.13 -7.99 -9.56
N ASN A 340 25.76 -6.82 -9.51
CA ASN A 340 26.28 -6.28 -8.26
C ASN A 340 25.78 -4.84 -7.97
N SER A 341 24.78 -4.69 -7.11
CA SER A 341 24.93 -4.06 -5.77
C SER A 341 23.59 -3.62 -5.14
N ASN A 342 23.26 -4.30 -4.04
CA ASN A 342 22.83 -3.73 -2.75
C ASN A 342 21.39 -3.21 -2.51
N GLN A 343 20.37 -3.61 -3.29
CA GLN A 343 18.96 -3.46 -2.85
C GLN A 343 18.01 -4.62 -3.21
N ALA A 344 18.48 -5.64 -3.92
CA ALA A 344 17.74 -6.88 -4.12
C ALA A 344 18.62 -8.03 -3.63
N THR A 345 18.55 -8.34 -2.33
CA THR A 345 18.77 -9.72 -1.91
C THR A 345 17.69 -10.54 -2.61
N ASP A 346 18.10 -11.52 -3.40
CA ASP A 346 17.14 -12.42 -4.05
C ASP A 346 16.35 -13.10 -2.94
N ILE A 347 15.01 -13.02 -2.99
CA ILE A 347 14.15 -13.74 -2.03
C ILE A 347 14.57 -15.21 -2.00
N MET A 348 15.00 -15.76 -3.14
CA MET A 348 15.47 -17.14 -3.27
C MET A 348 16.70 -17.48 -2.41
N GLU A 349 17.47 -16.46 -2.01
CA GLU A 349 18.64 -16.62 -1.18
C GLU A 349 18.34 -16.59 0.33
N THR A 350 17.16 -16.10 0.71
CA THR A 350 16.75 -16.02 2.13
C THR A 350 16.60 -17.41 2.74
N ALA A 351 16.90 -17.52 4.03
CA ALA A 351 16.73 -18.78 4.77
C ALA A 351 15.26 -19.23 4.76
N GLY A 352 14.32 -18.29 4.92
CA GLY A 352 12.87 -18.55 4.87
C GLY A 352 12.45 -19.17 3.54
N TRP A 353 12.89 -18.61 2.40
CA TRP A 353 12.57 -19.18 1.09
C TRP A 353 13.18 -20.57 0.88
N LYS A 354 14.46 -20.75 1.22
CA LYS A 354 15.12 -22.06 1.11
C LYS A 354 14.42 -23.12 1.97
N SER A 355 13.95 -22.75 3.16
CA SER A 355 13.13 -23.61 4.01
C SER A 355 11.76 -23.92 3.38
N MET A 356 11.10 -22.92 2.80
CA MET A 356 9.78 -23.06 2.15
C MET A 356 9.81 -24.02 0.96
N ILE A 357 10.88 -24.03 0.15
CA ILE A 357 11.03 -24.97 -0.97
C ILE A 357 10.87 -26.43 -0.51
N HIS A 358 11.44 -26.76 0.65
CA HIS A 358 11.43 -28.12 1.18
C HIS A 358 10.16 -28.43 1.97
N SER A 359 9.67 -27.46 2.75
CA SER A 359 8.52 -27.66 3.65
C SER A 359 7.16 -27.48 2.97
N HIS A 360 7.04 -26.55 2.01
CA HIS A 360 5.77 -26.17 1.36
C HIS A 360 5.95 -25.97 -0.16
N PRO A 361 6.33 -27.02 -0.91
CA PRO A 361 6.63 -26.91 -2.35
C PRO A 361 5.43 -26.46 -3.20
N HIS A 362 4.19 -26.63 -2.72
CA HIS A 362 2.99 -26.16 -3.41
C HIS A 362 2.91 -24.63 -3.46
N LEU A 363 3.39 -23.92 -2.43
CA LEU A 363 3.41 -22.46 -2.39
C LEU A 363 4.38 -21.88 -3.42
N VAL A 364 5.53 -22.54 -3.59
CA VAL A 364 6.47 -22.21 -4.67
C VAL A 364 5.78 -22.38 -6.02
N ALA A 365 5.13 -23.52 -6.27
CA ALA A 365 4.42 -23.77 -7.52
C ALA A 365 3.30 -22.74 -7.78
N GLU A 366 2.60 -22.29 -6.74
CA GLU A 366 1.56 -21.27 -6.83
C GLU A 366 2.12 -19.89 -7.19
N ALA A 367 3.21 -19.47 -6.54
CA ALA A 367 3.91 -18.23 -6.88
C ALA A 367 4.39 -18.24 -8.35
N PHE A 368 4.98 -19.35 -8.82
CA PHE A 368 5.38 -19.51 -10.22
C PHE A 368 4.20 -19.48 -11.19
N ARG A 369 3.07 -20.13 -10.85
CA ARG A 369 1.85 -20.10 -11.67
C ARG A 369 1.30 -18.68 -11.80
N ALA A 370 1.24 -17.93 -10.70
CA ALA A 370 0.80 -16.54 -10.69
C ALA A 370 1.69 -15.65 -11.58
N LEU A 371 2.98 -15.94 -11.62
CA LEU A 371 3.90 -15.22 -12.49
C LEU A 371 3.73 -15.58 -13.98
N ALA A 372 3.50 -16.84 -14.29
CA ALA A 372 3.25 -17.29 -15.66
C ALA A 372 1.95 -16.69 -16.22
N SER A 373 0.90 -16.59 -15.41
CA SER A 373 -0.36 -15.95 -15.81
C SER A 373 -0.20 -14.44 -16.02
N ALA A 374 0.65 -13.78 -15.22
CA ALA A 374 0.96 -12.35 -15.39
C ALA A 374 1.79 -12.05 -16.66
N GLN A 375 2.53 -13.03 -17.19
CA GLN A 375 3.40 -12.89 -18.36
C GLN A 375 2.74 -13.24 -19.71
N CYS A 376 1.48 -13.66 -19.73
CA CYS A 376 0.80 -14.02 -20.97
C CYS A 376 0.07 -12.81 -21.58
N PRO A 377 0.63 -12.09 -22.58
CA PRO A 377 -0.19 -11.21 -23.40
C PRO A 377 -1.22 -12.08 -24.11
N GLN A 378 -2.50 -11.70 -24.06
CA GLN A 378 -3.51 -12.29 -24.92
C GLN A 378 -3.06 -12.11 -26.37
N PHE A 379 -2.55 -13.17 -26.99
CA PHE A 379 -2.31 -13.21 -28.42
C PHE A 379 -3.66 -13.10 -29.11
N GLY A 380 -4.05 -11.87 -29.45
CA GLY A 380 -5.16 -11.62 -30.34
C GLY A 380 -4.90 -12.34 -31.66
N ILE A 381 -5.77 -13.27 -31.99
CA ILE A 381 -5.80 -13.96 -33.29
C ILE A 381 -5.73 -12.89 -34.40
N PRO A 382 -4.80 -12.98 -35.37
CA PRO A 382 -4.72 -12.00 -36.44
C PRO A 382 -6.03 -12.02 -37.25
N ARG A 383 -6.80 -10.92 -37.20
CA ARG A 383 -7.93 -10.72 -38.09
C ARG A 383 -7.40 -10.72 -39.53
N LYS A 384 -7.72 -11.78 -40.28
CA LYS A 384 -7.51 -11.83 -41.74
C LYS A 384 -8.13 -10.59 -42.37
N ARG A 385 -7.31 -9.76 -43.02
CA ARG A 385 -7.79 -8.70 -43.91
C ARG A 385 -8.56 -9.36 -45.06
N LEU A 386 -9.89 -9.25 -45.02
CA LEU A 386 -10.71 -9.42 -46.21
C LEU A 386 -10.36 -8.28 -47.17
N LYS A 387 -9.71 -8.62 -48.29
CA LYS A 387 -9.62 -7.73 -49.45
C LYS A 387 -11.03 -7.57 -50.01
N GLN A 388 -11.54 -6.35 -50.01
CA GLN A 388 -12.64 -6.00 -50.89
C GLN A 388 -12.07 -5.85 -52.31
N SER A 389 -12.60 -6.64 -53.24
CA SER A 389 -12.53 -6.42 -54.69
C SER A 389 -13.96 -6.33 -55.20
#